data_AF-A0AAW9KMV0-F1
#
_entry.id   AF-A0AAW9KMV0-F1
#
_cell.length_a   1.000
_cell.length_b   1.000
_cell.length_c   1.000
_cell.angle_alpha   90.00
_cell.angle_beta   90.00
_cell.angle_gamma   90.00
#
_symmetry.space_group_name_H-M   'P 1'
#
loop_
_entity.id
_entity.type
_entity.pdbx_description
1 polymer ?
#
loop_
_entity_poly.entity_id
_entity_poly.type
_entity_poly.pdbx_seq_one_letter_code
_entity_poly.pdbx_strand_id
1 'polypeptide(L)'
;VRNDKLSAKQEVIEEVFQKSIDALLSISGEDFLKFIRNSILSLGVIGEQKLILNKDGMELVDITFIYELNQALGERGNIKLSSKEGNFKGGFILESNGIEINNTYEALVSSLRDELEFEVARVLFS
;
A
#
# COMPACT_ATOMS: atom_id res chain seq x y z
N VAL A 1 -29.18 -17.92 -14.09
CA VAL A 1 -29.03 -16.90 -15.17
C VAL A 1 -28.75 -15.48 -14.71
N ARG A 2 -29.39 -14.91 -13.68
CA ARG A 2 -29.09 -13.53 -13.23
C ARG A 2 -27.88 -13.45 -12.28
N ASN A 3 -27.63 -14.48 -11.47
CA ASN A 3 -26.41 -14.59 -10.65
C ASN A 3 -25.16 -14.91 -11.47
N ASP A 4 -25.27 -15.71 -12.54
CA ASP A 4 -24.10 -16.15 -13.33
C ASP A 4 -23.44 -14.99 -14.09
N LYS A 5 -24.24 -14.02 -14.56
CA LYS A 5 -23.73 -12.80 -15.21
C LYS A 5 -23.08 -11.83 -14.24
N LEU A 6 -23.49 -11.80 -12.97
CA LEU A 6 -22.84 -10.95 -11.94
C LEU A 6 -21.51 -11.57 -11.51
N SER A 7 -21.47 -12.89 -11.34
CA SER A 7 -20.26 -13.63 -10.95
C SER A 7 -19.14 -13.50 -12.00
N ALA A 8 -19.44 -13.68 -13.28
CA ALA A 8 -18.44 -13.56 -14.35
C ALA A 8 -17.87 -12.14 -14.49
N LYS A 9 -18.64 -11.11 -14.11
CA LYS A 9 -18.17 -9.72 -14.12
C LYS A 9 -17.25 -9.43 -12.94
N GLN A 10 -17.60 -9.94 -11.76
CA GLN A 10 -16.76 -9.84 -10.58
C GLN A 10 -15.45 -10.58 -10.77
N GLU A 11 -15.45 -11.74 -11.42
CA GLU A 11 -14.22 -12.50 -11.74
C GLU A 11 -13.23 -11.72 -12.62
N VAL A 12 -13.71 -11.08 -13.70
CA VAL A 12 -12.82 -10.30 -14.59
C VAL A 12 -12.23 -9.10 -13.84
N ILE A 13 -13.05 -8.44 -13.02
CA ILE A 13 -12.61 -7.33 -12.18
C ILE A 13 -11.57 -7.81 -11.16
N GLU A 14 -11.82 -8.93 -10.49
CA GLU A 14 -10.89 -9.55 -9.54
C GLU A 14 -9.55 -9.93 -10.21
N GLU A 15 -9.60 -10.48 -11.41
CA GLU A 15 -8.39 -10.87 -12.17
C GLU A 15 -7.53 -9.65 -12.53
N VAL A 16 -8.14 -8.55 -12.96
CA VAL A 16 -7.42 -7.31 -13.27
C VAL A 16 -6.76 -6.75 -12.02
N PHE A 17 -7.48 -6.71 -10.90
CA PHE A 17 -6.93 -6.21 -9.64
C PHE A 17 -5.83 -7.10 -9.09
N GLN A 18 -5.98 -8.42 -9.18
CA GLN A 18 -4.92 -9.35 -8.77
C GLN A 18 -3.66 -9.14 -9.62
N LYS A 19 -3.79 -8.95 -10.94
CA LYS A 19 -2.66 -8.61 -11.81
C LYS A 19 -1.99 -7.28 -11.44
N SER A 20 -2.76 -6.28 -11.00
CA SER A 20 -2.19 -5.02 -10.49
C SER A 20 -1.38 -5.24 -9.21
N ILE A 21 -1.88 -6.05 -8.27
CA ILE A 21 -1.13 -6.43 -7.07
C ILE A 21 0.15 -7.16 -7.47
N ASP A 22 0.07 -8.14 -8.36
CA ASP A 22 1.24 -8.93 -8.79
C ASP A 22 2.29 -8.05 -9.51
N ALA A 23 1.85 -7.05 -10.28
CA ALA A 23 2.74 -6.06 -10.88
C ALA A 23 3.42 -5.17 -9.82
N LEU A 24 2.69 -4.75 -8.78
CA LEU A 24 3.24 -3.99 -7.65
C LEU A 24 4.21 -4.83 -6.81
N LEU A 25 3.99 -6.14 -6.70
CA LEU A 25 4.90 -7.06 -6.02
C LEU A 25 6.18 -7.32 -6.84
N SER A 26 6.11 -7.14 -8.16
CA SER A 26 7.24 -7.35 -9.07
C SER A 26 8.11 -6.12 -9.25
N ILE A 27 7.83 -5.01 -8.56
CA ILE A 27 8.65 -3.80 -8.65
C ILE A 27 10.01 -4.02 -8.01
N SER A 28 11.02 -3.29 -8.48
CA SER A 28 12.36 -3.36 -7.92
C SER A 28 12.39 -2.85 -6.46
N GLY A 29 13.36 -3.33 -5.67
CA GLY A 29 13.55 -2.84 -4.29
C GLY A 29 13.77 -1.32 -4.22
N GLU A 30 14.41 -0.72 -5.24
CA GLU A 30 14.54 0.73 -5.32
C GLU A 30 13.21 1.45 -5.48
N ASP A 31 12.30 0.91 -6.30
CA ASP A 31 10.98 1.51 -6.51
C ASP A 31 10.10 1.34 -5.28
N PHE A 32 10.26 0.24 -4.53
CA PHE A 32 9.64 0.06 -3.23
C PHE A 32 10.09 1.13 -2.22
N LEU A 33 11.40 1.40 -2.13
CA LEU A 33 11.94 2.46 -1.27
C LEU A 33 11.42 3.85 -1.68
N LYS A 34 11.38 4.13 -2.99
CA LYS A 34 10.78 5.38 -3.50
C LYS A 34 9.31 5.48 -3.17
N PHE A 35 8.56 4.38 -3.28
CA PHE A 35 7.15 4.31 -2.92
C PHE A 35 6.95 4.66 -1.43
N ILE A 36 7.68 4.01 -0.51
CA ILE A 36 7.62 4.34 0.92
C ILE A 36 7.90 5.82 1.15
N ARG A 37 9.01 6.34 0.58
CA ARG A 37 9.40 7.74 0.76
C ARG A 37 8.32 8.69 0.26
N ASN A 38 7.83 8.50 -0.97
CA ASN A 38 6.84 9.38 -1.57
C ASN A 38 5.50 9.33 -0.83
N SER A 39 5.06 8.12 -0.45
CA SER A 39 3.82 7.93 0.30
C SER A 39 3.89 8.53 1.70
N ILE A 40 5.05 8.51 2.36
CA ILE A 40 5.22 9.14 3.69
C ILE A 40 5.37 10.66 3.57
N LEU A 41 6.09 11.16 2.57
CA LEU A 41 6.29 12.60 2.38
C LEU A 41 5.05 13.31 1.84
N SER A 42 4.14 12.60 1.18
CA SER A 42 2.84 13.12 0.75
C SER A 42 1.87 13.26 1.92
N LEU A 43 2.10 12.53 3.02
CA LEU A 43 1.39 12.77 4.27
C LEU A 43 1.86 14.11 4.86
N GLY A 44 0.92 14.82 5.50
CA GLY A 44 1.19 16.11 6.13
C GLY A 44 1.99 15.97 7.43
N VAL A 45 1.49 16.55 8.51
CA VAL A 45 2.09 16.37 9.84
C VAL A 45 1.59 15.06 10.41
N ILE A 46 2.47 14.08 10.52
CA ILE A 46 2.17 12.72 11.00
C ILE A 46 2.69 12.46 12.42
N GLY A 47 3.64 13.28 12.92
CA GLY A 47 4.24 13.06 14.24
C GLY A 47 5.04 11.75 14.29
N GLU A 48 5.12 11.12 15.46
CA GLU A 48 5.83 9.85 15.62
C GLU A 48 5.01 8.68 15.08
N GLN A 49 5.58 7.91 14.17
CA GLN A 49 4.95 6.78 13.49
C GLN A 49 5.89 5.56 13.52
N LYS A 50 5.31 4.38 13.61
CA LYS A 50 6.04 3.12 13.45
C LYS A 50 5.77 2.54 12.07
N LEU A 51 6.83 2.30 11.31
CA LEU A 51 6.78 1.63 10.02
C LEU A 51 6.82 0.11 10.22
N ILE A 52 5.73 -0.55 9.85
CA ILE A 52 5.59 -2.00 9.84
C ILE A 52 5.76 -2.47 8.39
N LEU A 53 6.66 -3.42 8.19
CA LEU A 53 7.01 -4.00 6.90
C LEU A 53 6.83 -5.51 6.93
N ASN A 54 6.65 -6.13 5.76
CA ASN A 54 6.75 -7.57 5.60
C ASN A 54 8.23 -8.00 5.60
N LYS A 55 8.48 -9.31 5.59
CA LYS A 55 9.84 -9.88 5.55
C LYS A 55 10.73 -9.26 4.46
N ASP A 56 10.24 -9.20 3.22
CA ASP A 56 11.01 -8.70 2.09
C ASP A 56 11.30 -7.20 2.23
N GLY A 57 10.34 -6.43 2.73
CA GLY A 57 10.52 -5.01 3.02
C GLY A 57 11.52 -4.75 4.15
N MET A 58 11.57 -5.62 5.17
CA MET A 58 12.56 -5.53 6.25
C MET A 58 13.99 -5.80 5.76
N GLU A 59 14.18 -6.62 4.73
CA GLU A 59 15.49 -6.86 4.12
C GLU A 59 15.93 -5.68 3.23
N LEU A 60 14.97 -4.97 2.62
CA LEU A 60 15.22 -3.82 1.74
C LEU A 60 15.42 -2.50 2.51
N VAL A 61 14.68 -2.31 3.61
CA VAL A 61 14.68 -1.06 4.37
C VAL A 61 15.72 -1.14 5.48
N ASP A 62 16.79 -0.37 5.33
CA ASP A 62 17.84 -0.25 6.33
C ASP A 62 17.68 1.00 7.22
N ILE A 63 18.53 1.09 8.23
CA ILE A 63 18.57 2.24 9.16
C ILE A 63 18.94 3.53 8.41
N THR A 64 19.76 3.45 7.36
CA THR A 64 20.18 4.58 6.53
C THR A 64 18.98 5.22 5.85
N PHE A 65 18.12 4.42 5.22
CA PHE A 65 16.90 4.87 4.57
C PHE A 65 15.97 5.58 5.54
N ILE A 66 15.76 5.00 6.74
CA ILE A 66 14.91 5.62 7.77
C ILE A 66 15.48 6.96 8.23
N TYR A 67 16.80 7.04 8.39
CA TYR A 67 17.46 8.29 8.74
C TYR A 67 17.27 9.36 7.66
N GLU A 68 17.47 9.03 6.39
CA GLU A 68 17.22 9.97 5.29
C GLU A 68 15.74 10.38 5.19
N LEU A 69 14.83 9.44 5.39
CA LEU A 69 13.39 9.70 5.39
C LEU A 69 13.00 10.68 6.51
N ASN A 70 13.54 10.47 7.71
CA ASN A 70 13.32 11.37 8.85
C ASN A 70 13.92 12.75 8.63
N GLN A 71 15.09 12.84 7.97
CA GLN A 71 15.63 14.14 7.57
C GLN A 71 14.72 14.87 6.57
N ALA A 72 14.16 14.15 5.59
CA ALA A 72 13.23 14.73 4.63
C ALA A 72 11.90 15.18 5.28
N LEU A 73 11.42 14.44 6.27
CA LEU A 73 10.25 14.81 7.06
C LEU A 73 10.51 16.05 7.94
N GLY A 74 11.65 16.11 8.61
CA GLY A 74 11.99 17.18 9.54
C GLY A 74 11.01 17.23 10.71
N GLU A 75 10.47 18.41 11.02
CA GLU A 75 9.51 18.59 12.12
C GLU A 75 8.11 17.99 11.84
N ARG A 76 7.85 17.53 10.60
CA ARG A 76 6.55 16.96 10.21
C ARG A 76 6.28 15.60 10.84
N GLY A 77 7.32 14.85 11.18
CA GLY A 77 7.17 13.53 11.78
C GLY A 77 8.48 12.78 11.96
N ASN A 78 8.38 11.66 12.65
CA ASN A 78 9.50 10.77 12.93
C ASN A 78 9.06 9.32 12.74
N ILE A 79 9.69 8.62 11.81
CA ILE A 79 9.45 7.22 11.49
C ILE A 79 10.45 6.35 12.27
N LYS A 80 9.92 5.32 12.94
CA LYS A 80 10.72 4.26 13.56
C LYS A 80 10.35 2.91 12.95
N LEU A 81 11.32 2.05 12.68
CA LEU A 81 11.01 0.68 12.27
C LEU A 81 10.35 -0.07 13.43
N SER A 82 9.24 -0.73 13.13
CA SER A 82 8.59 -1.64 14.06
C SER A 82 9.42 -2.91 14.20
N SER A 83 9.44 -3.50 15.39
CA SER A 83 10.01 -4.84 15.59
C SER A 83 9.04 -5.96 15.16
N LYS A 84 7.81 -5.61 14.78
CA LYS A 84 6.80 -6.54 14.31
C LYS A 84 6.84 -6.63 12.79
N GLU A 85 6.85 -7.85 12.29
CA GLU A 85 6.64 -8.15 10.88
C GLU A 85 5.13 -8.12 10.57
N GLY A 86 4.76 -7.45 9.50
CA GLY A 86 3.40 -7.44 8.99
C GLY A 86 3.13 -8.64 8.09
N ASN A 87 1.97 -9.28 8.25
CA ASN A 87 1.53 -10.39 7.40
C ASN A 87 0.75 -9.86 6.18
N PHE A 88 1.47 -9.31 5.20
CA PHE A 88 0.93 -8.81 3.94
C PHE A 88 1.91 -9.07 2.80
N LYS A 89 1.42 -9.10 1.56
CA LYS A 89 2.26 -9.45 0.40
C LYS A 89 3.25 -8.32 0.05
N GLY A 90 2.83 -7.07 0.17
CA GLY A 90 3.69 -5.92 -0.11
C GLY A 90 3.10 -4.58 0.32
N GLY A 91 3.88 -3.52 0.21
CA GLY A 91 3.57 -2.20 0.77
C GLY A 91 4.03 -2.05 2.21
N PHE A 92 3.35 -1.20 2.98
CA PHE A 92 3.72 -0.93 4.38
C PHE A 92 2.54 -0.44 5.22
N ILE A 93 2.67 -0.48 6.54
CA ILE A 93 1.69 0.08 7.47
C ILE A 93 2.40 1.09 8.38
N LEU A 94 1.75 2.22 8.65
CA LEU A 94 2.18 3.17 9.69
C LEU A 94 1.27 3.05 10.90
N GLU A 95 1.83 2.83 12.08
CA GLU A 95 1.10 2.78 13.35
C GLU A 95 1.51 3.96 14.24
N SER A 96 0.53 4.71 14.76
CA SER A 96 0.75 5.69 15.83
C SER A 96 -0.45 5.77 16.77
N ASN A 97 -0.19 5.62 18.07
CA ASN A 97 -1.19 5.76 19.14
C ASN A 97 -2.49 4.96 18.91
N GLY A 98 -2.38 3.77 18.29
CA GLY A 98 -3.54 2.91 17.99
C GLY A 98 -4.27 3.26 16.69
N ILE A 99 -3.78 4.24 15.92
CA ILE A 99 -4.23 4.55 14.56
C ILE A 99 -3.27 3.89 13.57
N GLU A 100 -3.81 3.11 12.63
CA GLU A 100 -3.05 2.47 11.56
C GLU A 100 -3.40 3.08 10.21
N ILE A 101 -2.38 3.51 9.46
CA ILE A 101 -2.50 3.92 8.07
C ILE A 101 -1.98 2.77 7.22
N ASN A 102 -2.91 2.02 6.65
CA ASN A 102 -2.62 0.84 5.84
C ASN A 102 -2.30 1.25 4.39
N ASN A 103 -1.02 1.14 4.00
CA ASN A 103 -0.53 1.34 2.64
C ASN A 103 -0.04 0.02 2.03
N THR A 104 -0.65 -1.11 2.39
CA THR A 104 -0.39 -2.37 1.70
C THR A 104 -0.94 -2.31 0.28
N TYR A 105 -0.35 -3.06 -0.64
CA TYR A 105 -0.84 -3.09 -2.02
C TYR A 105 -2.27 -3.60 -2.09
N GLU A 106 -2.62 -4.57 -1.25
CA GLU A 106 -3.99 -5.06 -1.12
C GLU A 106 -4.95 -3.93 -0.69
N ALA A 107 -4.57 -3.11 0.29
CA ALA A 107 -5.40 -1.99 0.76
C ALA A 107 -5.55 -0.90 -0.30
N LEU A 108 -4.46 -0.54 -0.98
CA LEU A 108 -4.49 0.46 -2.06
C LEU A 108 -5.34 -0.01 -3.24
N VAL A 109 -5.14 -1.26 -3.68
CA VAL A 109 -5.92 -1.85 -4.77
C VAL A 109 -7.39 -2.01 -4.36
N SER A 110 -7.69 -2.38 -3.11
CA SER A 110 -9.06 -2.42 -2.61
C SER A 110 -9.72 -1.04 -2.57
N SER A 111 -9.00 0.00 -2.13
CA SER A 111 -9.52 1.37 -2.15
C SER A 111 -9.80 1.85 -3.57
N LEU A 112 -8.92 1.53 -4.52
CA LEU A 112 -9.13 1.83 -5.94
C LEU A 112 -10.26 0.99 -6.52
N ARG A 113 -10.45 -0.26 -6.08
CA ARG A 113 -11.58 -1.09 -6.48
C ARG A 113 -12.90 -0.47 -6.10
N ASP A 114 -13.05 -0.01 -4.87
CA ASP A 114 -14.31 0.59 -4.41
C ASP A 114 -14.68 1.83 -5.27
N GLU A 115 -13.68 2.61 -5.69
CA GLU A 115 -13.86 3.74 -6.61
C GLU A 115 -14.15 3.29 -8.06
N LEU A 116 -13.39 2.32 -8.57
CA LEU A 116 -13.43 1.88 -9.96
C LEU A 116 -14.58 0.92 -10.26
N GLU A 117 -15.08 0.15 -9.30
CA GLU A 117 -16.20 -0.78 -9.51
C GLU A 117 -17.45 -0.02 -9.96
N PHE A 118 -17.62 1.22 -9.48
CA PHE A 118 -18.67 2.12 -9.94
C PHE A 118 -18.46 2.58 -11.40
N GLU A 119 -17.23 2.96 -11.78
CA GLU A 119 -16.93 3.42 -13.15
C GLU A 119 -16.91 2.29 -14.18
N VAL A 120 -16.30 1.17 -13.83
CA VAL A 120 -16.21 -0.04 -14.65
C VAL A 120 -17.58 -0.64 -14.88
N ALA A 121 -18.45 -0.68 -13.86
CA ALA A 121 -19.85 -1.09 -14.04
C ALA A 121 -20.60 -0.16 -15.00
N ARG A 122 -20.29 1.14 -14.99
CA ARG A 122 -20.90 2.12 -15.88
C ARG A 122 -20.46 1.95 -17.34
N VAL A 123 -19.19 1.64 -17.59
CA VAL A 123 -18.63 1.49 -18.96
C VAL A 123 -18.95 0.12 -19.56
N LEU A 124 -18.85 -0.96 -18.80
CA LEU A 124 -19.05 -2.31 -19.32
C LEU A 124 -20.52 -2.67 -19.51
N PHE A 125 -21.43 -1.99 -18.82
CA PHE A 125 -22.86 -2.34 -18.80
C PHE A 125 -23.80 -1.19 -19.14
N SER A 126 -23.29 -0.13 -19.78
CA SER A 126 -24.08 0.83 -20.55
C SER A 126 -24.68 0.20 -21.80
#